data_AF-A0A7X8ZQ01-F1
#
_entry.id   AF-A0A7X8ZQ01-F1
#
_cell.length_a   1.000
_cell.length_b   1.000
_cell.length_c   1.000
_cell.angle_alpha   90.00
_cell.angle_beta   90.00
_cell.angle_gamma   90.00
#
_symmetry.space_group_name_H-M   'P 1'
#
loop_
_entity.id
_entity.type
_entity.pdbx_description
1 polymer ?
#
loop_
_entity_poly.entity_id
_entity_poly.type
_entity_poly.pdbx_seq_one_letter_code
_entity_poly.pdbx_strand_id
1 'polypeptide(L)'
;MKKNFSIGIDCDDVLFRSNEYIIEKAQEEYGFDPPLTIEELVSWGKTGTRTDIIFKYYEDENFYNEQPLYESAQEFIKTLSKKANIYFITATPPEMMSFRAKRLVELFPEVPKENIIMTGRKDKVNVDMLLDDSPQNILDSEAKYPVLFRRPWNSNLSGLIAVNSFDDFLKLFEQIMKSYVALDEISDYANIINLIGPSGSGKTQLADYLILHYGNKYERPVSYTTKVCKDKHYKTVSFEEFKQMEKSGKLLETTVYGKDWYGMSKKEIMKIISNGKVPLILTDICGAIRLSSHYAYIKNVFVKRSREEIIMSILDKDIDNEHKTNRIMSLSAEFKNEEFCDLTVINNDIVESAEKIVRSFN
;
A
#
# COMPACT_ATOMS: atom_id res chain seq x y z
N MET A 1 -18.11 13.18 -14.34
CA MET A 1 -16.88 12.41 -14.63
C MET A 1 -17.28 11.16 -15.40
N LYS A 2 -16.60 10.82 -16.50
CA LYS A 2 -16.85 9.56 -17.20
C LYS A 2 -16.50 8.41 -16.25
N LYS A 3 -17.46 7.51 -15.99
CA LYS A 3 -17.25 6.22 -15.30
C LYS A 3 -16.40 5.27 -16.16
N ASN A 4 -15.22 5.69 -16.60
CA ASN A 4 -14.32 4.83 -17.37
C ASN A 4 -13.30 4.13 -16.48
N PHE A 5 -13.09 4.65 -15.27
CA PHE A 5 -12.17 4.06 -14.31
C PHE A 5 -12.78 2.80 -13.69
N SER A 6 -12.02 1.71 -13.72
CA SER A 6 -12.42 0.37 -13.31
C SER A 6 -11.69 -0.06 -12.04
N ILE A 7 -12.44 -0.58 -11.06
CA ILE A 7 -11.90 -1.05 -9.79
C ILE A 7 -12.33 -2.50 -9.60
N GLY A 8 -11.36 -3.40 -9.59
CA GLY A 8 -11.51 -4.77 -9.14
C GLY A 8 -11.41 -4.86 -7.62
N ILE A 9 -12.33 -5.56 -6.97
CA ILE A 9 -12.37 -5.70 -5.51
C ILE A 9 -12.53 -7.18 -5.17
N ASP A 10 -11.59 -7.72 -4.39
CA ASP A 10 -11.78 -9.03 -3.77
C ASP A 10 -12.88 -9.00 -2.70
N CYS A 11 -13.47 -10.16 -2.44
CA CYS A 11 -14.56 -10.29 -1.49
C CYS A 11 -14.09 -10.79 -0.12
N ASP A 12 -13.32 -11.88 -0.09
CA ASP A 12 -12.99 -12.58 1.15
C ASP A 12 -11.91 -11.82 1.90
N ASP A 13 -12.16 -11.55 3.18
CA ASP A 13 -11.27 -10.73 4.00
C ASP A 13 -10.95 -9.35 3.38
N VAL A 14 -11.77 -8.85 2.46
CA VAL A 14 -11.80 -7.44 2.03
C VAL A 14 -13.16 -6.85 2.34
N LEU A 15 -14.24 -7.44 1.83
CA LEU A 15 -15.62 -7.02 2.10
C LEU A 15 -16.27 -7.86 3.19
N PHE A 16 -15.97 -9.15 3.21
CA PHE A 16 -16.48 -10.11 4.18
C PHE A 16 -15.45 -10.44 5.25
N ARG A 17 -15.91 -10.68 6.48
CA ARG A 17 -15.09 -11.13 7.61
C ARG A 17 -14.84 -12.64 7.54
N SER A 18 -14.32 -13.12 6.41
CA SER A 18 -14.31 -14.54 6.04
C SER A 18 -13.53 -15.39 7.03
N ASN A 19 -12.25 -15.11 7.24
CA ASN A 19 -11.43 -15.89 8.15
C ASN A 19 -11.80 -15.68 9.63
N GLU A 20 -12.22 -14.47 10.02
CA GLU A 20 -12.71 -14.23 11.40
C GLU A 20 -13.96 -15.06 11.71
N TYR A 21 -14.94 -15.06 10.80
CA TYR A 21 -16.17 -15.82 10.97
C TYR A 21 -15.91 -17.33 11.00
N ILE A 22 -15.00 -17.83 10.15
CA ILE A 22 -14.60 -19.23 10.18
C ILE A 22 -13.94 -19.59 11.51
N ILE A 23 -13.07 -18.72 12.05
CA ILE A 23 -12.45 -18.93 13.37
C ILE A 23 -13.50 -18.99 14.48
N GLU A 24 -14.47 -18.08 14.47
CA GLU A 24 -15.60 -18.07 15.41
C GLU A 24 -16.36 -19.42 15.35
N LYS A 25 -16.69 -19.90 14.15
CA LYS A 25 -17.34 -21.21 13.94
C LYS A 25 -16.48 -22.40 14.39
N ALA A 26 -15.19 -22.38 14.08
CA ALA A 26 -14.27 -23.42 14.49
C ALA A 26 -14.10 -23.47 16.01
N GLN A 27 -14.11 -22.32 16.68
CA GLN A 27 -14.11 -22.25 18.14
C GLN A 27 -15.39 -22.86 18.73
N GLU A 28 -16.56 -22.57 18.15
CA GLU A 28 -17.85 -23.14 18.57
C GLU A 28 -17.90 -24.67 18.39
N GLU A 29 -17.40 -25.19 17.25
CA GLU A 29 -17.47 -26.63 16.93
C GLU A 29 -16.43 -27.47 17.68
N TYR A 30 -15.21 -26.96 17.84
CA TYR A 30 -14.07 -27.76 18.35
C TYR A 30 -13.57 -27.36 19.74
N GLY A 31 -13.95 -26.18 20.24
CA GLY A 31 -13.58 -25.74 21.60
C GLY A 31 -12.07 -25.63 21.82
N PHE A 32 -11.32 -25.02 20.89
CA PHE A 32 -9.87 -24.85 21.02
C PHE A 32 -9.49 -24.14 22.33
N ASP A 33 -8.42 -24.62 22.97
CA ASP A 33 -7.80 -24.04 24.17
C ASP A 33 -6.27 -23.95 23.97
N PRO A 34 -5.67 -22.75 23.93
CA PRO A 34 -6.35 -21.44 23.96
C PRO A 34 -7.22 -21.23 22.71
N PRO A 35 -8.19 -20.30 22.73
CA PRO A 35 -9.02 -20.01 21.55
C PRO A 35 -8.19 -19.71 20.31
N LEU A 36 -8.70 -20.07 19.13
CA LEU A 36 -8.11 -19.65 17.87
C LEU A 36 -8.27 -18.14 17.71
N THR A 37 -7.22 -17.46 17.26
CA THR A 37 -7.29 -16.03 16.93
C THR A 37 -6.81 -15.76 15.51
N ILE A 38 -7.31 -14.67 14.90
CA ILE A 38 -6.95 -14.31 13.52
C ILE A 38 -5.47 -13.95 13.39
N GLU A 39 -4.84 -13.50 14.48
CA GLU A 39 -3.42 -13.20 14.53
C GLU A 39 -2.53 -14.43 14.33
N GLU A 40 -3.07 -15.65 14.52
CA GLU A 40 -2.37 -16.89 14.20
C GLU A 40 -2.31 -17.19 12.69
N LEU A 41 -3.15 -16.52 11.88
CA LEU A 41 -3.10 -16.60 10.42
C LEU A 41 -2.00 -15.68 9.88
N VAL A 42 -0.75 -16.10 10.06
CA VAL A 42 0.45 -15.31 9.73
C VAL A 42 0.94 -15.49 8.30
N SER A 43 0.40 -16.45 7.54
CA SER A 43 0.77 -16.69 6.16
C SER A 43 -0.40 -17.24 5.34
N TRP A 44 -0.27 -17.17 4.01
CA TRP A 44 -1.27 -17.65 3.08
C TRP A 44 -1.13 -19.17 2.86
N GLY A 45 -2.24 -19.89 2.79
CA GLY A 45 -2.26 -21.34 2.56
C GLY A 45 -2.11 -22.19 3.82
N LYS A 46 -2.03 -23.51 3.64
CA LYS A 46 -1.87 -24.47 4.74
C LYS A 46 -0.47 -24.39 5.33
N THR A 47 -0.40 -24.31 6.65
CA THR A 47 0.85 -24.18 7.42
C THR A 47 1.20 -25.44 8.20
N GLY A 48 0.30 -26.44 8.23
CA GLY A 48 0.44 -27.61 9.09
C GLY A 48 0.16 -27.32 10.56
N THR A 49 -0.39 -26.15 10.88
CA THR A 49 -0.75 -25.75 12.25
C THR A 49 -2.25 -25.94 12.50
N ARG A 50 -2.70 -25.69 13.74
CA ARG A 50 -4.12 -25.79 14.12
C ARG A 50 -5.05 -24.87 13.31
N THR A 51 -4.50 -23.80 12.71
CA THR A 51 -5.28 -22.88 11.89
C THR A 51 -5.71 -23.48 10.55
N ASP A 52 -5.11 -24.58 10.10
CA ASP A 52 -5.50 -25.25 8.84
C ASP A 52 -6.95 -25.77 8.86
N ILE A 53 -7.61 -25.79 10.03
CA ILE A 53 -9.04 -26.10 10.15
C ILE A 53 -9.92 -25.16 9.32
N ILE A 54 -9.48 -23.91 9.07
CA ILE A 54 -10.27 -22.93 8.32
C ILE A 54 -10.60 -23.40 6.90
N PHE A 55 -9.71 -24.20 6.28
CA PHE A 55 -9.88 -24.67 4.91
C PHE A 55 -11.09 -25.59 4.74
N LYS A 56 -11.54 -26.26 5.81
CA LYS A 56 -12.75 -27.09 5.79
C LYS A 56 -14.01 -26.28 5.51
N TYR A 57 -14.06 -25.03 5.96
CA TYR A 57 -15.27 -24.20 5.90
C TYR A 57 -15.48 -23.51 4.55
N TYR A 58 -14.42 -23.35 3.75
CA TYR A 58 -14.55 -22.80 2.40
C TYR A 58 -15.32 -23.73 1.43
N GLU A 59 -15.54 -24.99 1.82
CA GLU A 59 -16.38 -25.96 1.12
C GLU A 59 -17.83 -26.03 1.66
N ASP A 60 -18.17 -25.25 2.70
CA ASP A 60 -19.51 -25.22 3.30
C ASP A 60 -20.40 -24.16 2.64
N GLU A 61 -21.60 -24.56 2.22
CA GLU A 61 -22.62 -23.66 1.68
C GLU A 61 -23.05 -22.60 2.70
N ASN A 62 -23.20 -22.98 3.98
CA ASN A 62 -23.67 -22.07 5.02
C ASN A 62 -22.70 -20.91 5.23
N PHE A 63 -21.40 -21.15 5.06
CA PHE A 63 -20.39 -20.10 5.10
C PHE A 63 -20.72 -18.98 4.10
N TYR A 64 -21.04 -19.31 2.84
CA TYR A 64 -21.34 -18.31 1.80
C TYR A 64 -22.67 -17.57 2.03
N ASN A 65 -23.64 -18.23 2.64
CA ASN A 65 -24.95 -17.63 2.94
C ASN A 65 -24.90 -16.71 4.17
N GLU A 66 -24.11 -17.08 5.18
CA GLU A 66 -24.14 -16.44 6.50
C GLU A 66 -22.94 -15.53 6.78
N GLN A 67 -21.87 -15.58 5.96
CA GLN A 67 -20.65 -14.80 6.22
C GLN A 67 -20.97 -13.29 6.41
N PRO A 68 -20.54 -12.70 7.54
CA PRO A 68 -20.81 -11.31 7.83
C PRO A 68 -19.91 -10.38 7.02
N LEU A 69 -20.44 -9.20 6.68
CA LEU A 69 -19.65 -8.11 6.11
C LEU A 69 -18.81 -7.42 7.17
N TYR A 70 -17.69 -6.82 6.75
CA TYR A 70 -17.04 -5.79 7.55
C TYR A 70 -17.98 -4.58 7.71
N GLU A 71 -17.87 -3.91 8.87
CA GLU A 71 -18.59 -2.66 9.11
C GLU A 71 -18.30 -1.66 7.98
N SER A 72 -19.33 -0.96 7.49
CA SER A 72 -19.24 0.01 6.40
C SER A 72 -18.91 -0.55 5.00
N ALA A 73 -18.78 -1.86 4.80
CA ALA A 73 -18.50 -2.43 3.47
C ALA A 73 -19.55 -2.02 2.41
N GLN A 74 -20.84 -2.00 2.77
CA GLN A 74 -21.90 -1.55 1.87
C GLN A 74 -21.78 -0.05 1.52
N GLU A 75 -21.54 0.82 2.51
CA GLU A 75 -21.38 2.26 2.24
C GLU A 75 -20.10 2.55 1.44
N PHE A 76 -19.05 1.77 1.64
CA PHE A 76 -17.81 1.81 0.85
C PHE A 76 -18.08 1.54 -0.64
N ILE A 77 -18.73 0.42 -0.96
CA ILE A 77 -19.08 0.07 -2.35
C ILE A 77 -20.04 1.09 -2.96
N LYS A 78 -21.06 1.51 -2.21
CA LYS A 78 -22.01 2.56 -2.63
C LYS A 78 -21.33 3.89 -2.91
N THR A 79 -20.28 4.24 -2.18
CA THR A 79 -19.52 5.46 -2.41
C THR A 79 -18.65 5.34 -3.67
N LEU A 80 -17.96 4.22 -3.85
CA LEU A 80 -17.11 3.98 -5.02
C LEU A 80 -17.92 3.87 -6.32
N SER A 81 -19.06 3.19 -6.32
CA SER A 81 -19.92 2.97 -7.51
C SER A 81 -20.48 4.27 -8.13
N LYS A 82 -20.52 5.36 -7.35
CA LYS A 82 -20.86 6.71 -7.85
C LYS A 82 -19.75 7.30 -8.71
N LYS A 83 -18.49 6.88 -8.53
CA LYS A 83 -17.29 7.48 -9.11
C LYS A 83 -16.55 6.56 -10.11
N ALA A 84 -16.70 5.25 -10.00
CA ALA A 84 -16.01 4.25 -10.82
C ALA A 84 -16.91 3.05 -11.16
N ASN A 85 -16.50 2.23 -12.13
CA ASN A 85 -17.10 0.92 -12.39
C ASN A 85 -16.47 -0.11 -11.47
N ILE A 86 -17.29 -0.76 -10.66
CA ILE A 86 -16.83 -1.76 -9.69
C ILE A 86 -17.00 -3.14 -10.28
N TYR A 87 -15.98 -3.97 -10.12
CA TYR A 87 -15.98 -5.39 -10.47
C TYR A 87 -15.63 -6.20 -9.22
N PHE A 88 -16.50 -7.12 -8.82
CA PHE A 88 -16.14 -8.08 -7.78
C PHE A 88 -15.32 -9.20 -8.44
N ILE A 89 -14.10 -9.41 -7.97
CA ILE A 89 -13.19 -10.44 -8.49
C ILE A 89 -12.91 -11.41 -7.35
N THR A 90 -13.64 -12.51 -7.30
CA THR A 90 -13.62 -13.45 -6.18
C THR A 90 -13.36 -14.88 -6.64
N ALA A 91 -12.65 -15.65 -5.83
CA ALA A 91 -12.34 -17.04 -6.08
C ALA A 91 -13.06 -17.91 -5.05
N THR A 92 -13.89 -18.84 -5.52
CA THR A 92 -14.60 -19.81 -4.67
C THR A 92 -14.56 -21.17 -5.35
N PRO A 93 -14.72 -22.29 -4.61
CA PRO A 93 -14.91 -23.60 -5.24
C PRO A 93 -16.07 -23.57 -6.24
N PRO A 94 -16.00 -24.31 -7.36
CA PRO A 94 -17.03 -24.30 -8.40
C PRO A 94 -18.46 -24.49 -7.89
N GLU A 95 -18.63 -25.37 -6.88
CA GLU A 95 -19.89 -25.70 -6.24
C GLU A 95 -20.48 -24.50 -5.48
N MET A 96 -19.62 -23.59 -5.01
CA MET A 96 -19.96 -22.45 -4.16
C MET A 96 -20.19 -21.15 -4.94
N MET A 97 -19.74 -21.08 -6.20
CA MET A 97 -19.80 -19.88 -7.02
C MET A 97 -21.21 -19.27 -7.11
N SER A 98 -22.25 -20.11 -7.21
CA SER A 98 -23.62 -19.60 -7.34
C SER A 98 -24.13 -18.94 -6.06
N PHE A 99 -23.73 -19.44 -4.88
CA PHE A 99 -24.09 -18.86 -3.58
C PHE A 99 -23.39 -17.52 -3.40
N ARG A 100 -22.08 -17.46 -3.67
CA ARG A 100 -21.33 -16.20 -3.62
C ARG A 100 -21.90 -15.16 -4.57
N ALA A 101 -22.22 -15.53 -5.82
CA ALA A 101 -22.78 -14.59 -6.80
C ALA A 101 -24.13 -14.02 -6.34
N LYS A 102 -25.06 -14.88 -5.88
CA LYS A 102 -26.36 -14.44 -5.36
C LYS A 102 -26.19 -13.50 -4.17
N ARG A 103 -25.30 -13.87 -3.23
CA ARG A 103 -25.03 -13.09 -2.03
C ARG A 103 -24.51 -11.69 -2.36
N LEU A 104 -23.60 -11.57 -3.32
CA LEU A 104 -23.08 -10.27 -3.77
C LEU A 104 -24.18 -9.40 -4.42
N VAL A 105 -25.06 -9.99 -5.24
CA VAL A 105 -26.18 -9.26 -5.86
C VAL A 105 -27.15 -8.73 -4.80
N GLU A 106 -27.44 -9.53 -3.77
CA GLU A 106 -28.32 -9.13 -2.67
C GLU A 106 -27.73 -8.01 -1.82
N LEU A 107 -26.44 -8.10 -1.49
CA LEU A 107 -25.79 -7.17 -0.56
C LEU A 107 -25.34 -5.86 -1.20
N PHE A 108 -25.04 -5.87 -2.51
CA PHE A 108 -24.46 -4.73 -3.24
C PHE A 108 -25.24 -4.42 -4.54
N PRO A 109 -26.53 -4.01 -4.45
CA PRO A 109 -27.39 -3.80 -5.61
C PRO A 109 -26.92 -2.67 -6.55
N GLU A 110 -26.03 -1.79 -6.10
CA GLU A 110 -25.39 -0.75 -6.91
C GLU A 110 -24.36 -1.28 -7.93
N VAL A 111 -23.89 -2.53 -7.78
CA VAL A 111 -22.94 -3.18 -8.70
C VAL A 111 -23.72 -4.09 -9.66
N PRO A 112 -23.62 -3.88 -10.98
CA PRO A 112 -24.26 -4.78 -11.95
C PRO A 112 -23.80 -6.23 -11.76
N LYS A 113 -24.72 -7.19 -11.85
CA LYS A 113 -24.39 -8.62 -11.70
C LYS A 113 -23.38 -9.09 -12.76
N GLU A 114 -23.35 -8.46 -13.93
CA GLU A 114 -22.40 -8.71 -15.01
C GLU A 114 -20.96 -8.33 -14.63
N ASN A 115 -20.79 -7.52 -13.59
CA ASN A 115 -19.48 -7.13 -13.07
C ASN A 115 -18.97 -8.08 -11.97
N ILE A 116 -19.61 -9.23 -11.77
CA ILE A 116 -19.12 -10.29 -10.87
C ILE A 116 -18.28 -11.27 -11.69
N ILE A 117 -16.99 -11.35 -11.38
CA ILE A 117 -16.00 -12.19 -12.04
C ILE A 117 -15.56 -13.28 -11.07
N MET A 118 -15.99 -14.52 -11.31
CA MET A 118 -15.60 -15.71 -10.53
C MET A 118 -14.29 -16.27 -11.10
N THR A 119 -13.15 -15.94 -10.50
CA THR A 119 -11.85 -16.45 -10.92
C THR A 119 -10.78 -16.37 -9.83
N GLY A 120 -9.95 -17.41 -9.74
CA GLY A 120 -8.69 -17.37 -8.99
C GLY A 120 -7.51 -16.78 -9.78
N ARG A 121 -7.65 -16.63 -11.10
CA ARG A 121 -6.62 -16.08 -12.00
C ARG A 121 -6.77 -14.57 -12.15
N LYS A 122 -6.54 -13.84 -11.06
CA LYS A 122 -6.68 -12.38 -11.03
C LYS A 122 -5.60 -11.67 -11.87
N ASP A 123 -4.49 -12.35 -12.13
CA ASP A 123 -3.46 -11.95 -13.12
C ASP A 123 -4.01 -11.82 -14.55
N LYS A 124 -5.23 -12.31 -14.83
CA LYS A 124 -5.90 -12.19 -16.13
C LYS A 124 -7.04 -11.19 -16.16
N VAL A 125 -7.29 -10.49 -15.06
CA VAL A 125 -8.35 -9.48 -14.98
C VAL A 125 -7.72 -8.10 -15.05
N ASN A 126 -7.95 -7.40 -16.16
CA ASN A 126 -7.42 -6.06 -16.37
C ASN A 126 -8.41 -5.00 -15.84
N VAL A 127 -7.97 -4.28 -14.81
CA VAL A 127 -8.68 -3.16 -14.17
C VAL A 127 -7.67 -2.05 -13.85
N ASP A 128 -8.14 -0.81 -13.71
CA ASP A 128 -7.25 0.31 -13.36
C ASP A 128 -6.71 0.16 -11.93
N MET A 129 -7.57 -0.24 -10.99
CA MET A 129 -7.19 -0.54 -9.61
C MET A 129 -7.67 -1.92 -9.19
N LEU A 130 -6.85 -2.65 -8.45
CA LEU A 130 -7.23 -3.90 -7.79
C LEU A 130 -7.12 -3.70 -6.28
N LEU A 131 -8.14 -4.07 -5.50
CA LEU A 131 -8.09 -4.15 -4.04
C LEU A 131 -8.18 -5.62 -3.62
N ASP A 132 -7.13 -6.12 -2.98
CA ASP A 132 -7.01 -7.55 -2.63
C ASP A 132 -6.17 -7.71 -1.36
N ASP A 133 -6.48 -8.67 -0.51
CA ASP A 133 -5.69 -8.99 0.67
C ASP A 133 -4.57 -10.02 0.37
N SER A 134 -4.67 -10.75 -0.75
CA SER A 134 -3.70 -11.77 -1.13
C SER A 134 -2.44 -11.14 -1.73
N PRO A 135 -1.26 -11.39 -1.15
CA PRO A 135 0.01 -10.93 -1.71
C PRO A 135 0.23 -11.33 -3.16
N GLN A 136 -0.13 -12.57 -3.52
CA GLN A 136 0.14 -13.11 -4.85
C GLN A 136 -0.70 -12.38 -5.91
N ASN A 137 -1.98 -12.13 -5.60
CA ASN A 137 -2.87 -11.39 -6.50
C ASN A 137 -2.37 -9.95 -6.75
N ILE A 138 -1.75 -9.33 -5.74
CA ILE A 138 -1.16 -7.99 -5.86
C ILE A 138 0.15 -7.99 -6.65
N LEU A 139 1.05 -8.93 -6.35
CA LEU A 139 2.37 -9.01 -7.00
C LEU A 139 2.28 -9.36 -8.49
N ASP A 140 1.36 -10.26 -8.84
CA ASP A 140 1.14 -10.73 -10.21
C ASP A 140 0.15 -9.88 -11.00
N SER A 141 -0.47 -8.88 -10.36
CA SER A 141 -1.49 -8.05 -10.99
C SER A 141 -0.95 -7.30 -12.22
N GLU A 142 -1.79 -7.25 -13.25
CA GLU A 142 -1.63 -6.34 -14.40
C GLU A 142 -2.31 -4.98 -14.16
N ALA A 143 -3.01 -4.81 -13.04
CA ALA A 143 -3.65 -3.55 -12.70
C ALA A 143 -2.61 -2.43 -12.56
N LYS A 144 -3.00 -1.21 -12.97
CA LYS A 144 -2.11 -0.05 -12.84
C LYS A 144 -1.84 0.31 -11.38
N TYR A 145 -2.84 0.16 -10.52
CA TYR A 145 -2.68 0.33 -9.07
C TYR A 145 -3.20 -0.91 -8.33
N PRO A 146 -2.36 -1.92 -8.12
CA PRO A 146 -2.69 -3.05 -7.26
C PRO A 146 -2.48 -2.62 -5.79
N VAL A 147 -3.56 -2.64 -5.02
CA VAL A 147 -3.64 -2.14 -3.65
C VAL A 147 -3.89 -3.30 -2.69
N LEU A 148 -2.90 -3.58 -1.84
CA LEU A 148 -2.98 -4.59 -0.80
C LEU A 148 -3.86 -4.11 0.37
N PHE A 149 -4.91 -4.87 0.69
CA PHE A 149 -5.69 -4.66 1.91
C PHE A 149 -5.01 -5.37 3.08
N ARG A 150 -4.62 -4.62 4.12
CA ARG A 150 -3.79 -5.17 5.20
C ARG A 150 -4.54 -6.19 6.07
N ARG A 151 -3.88 -7.34 6.27
CA ARG A 151 -4.32 -8.47 7.10
C ARG A 151 -3.13 -9.10 7.83
N PRO A 152 -3.36 -9.91 8.88
CA PRO A 152 -2.26 -10.54 9.63
C PRO A 152 -1.28 -11.30 8.73
N TRP A 153 -1.78 -12.08 7.75
CA TRP A 153 -0.97 -12.88 6.83
C TRP A 153 -0.14 -12.10 5.81
N ASN A 154 -0.39 -10.80 5.65
CA ASN A 154 0.33 -9.95 4.70
C ASN A 154 1.06 -8.77 5.39
N SER A 155 1.02 -8.72 6.72
CA SER A 155 1.54 -7.62 7.55
C SER A 155 3.02 -7.32 7.32
N ASN A 156 3.82 -8.35 7.01
CA ASN A 156 5.26 -8.23 6.85
C ASN A 156 5.70 -7.78 5.45
N LEU A 157 4.78 -7.67 4.48
CA LEU A 157 5.09 -7.17 3.14
C LEU A 157 5.24 -5.66 3.12
N SER A 158 6.18 -5.15 2.31
CA SER A 158 6.52 -3.72 2.24
C SER A 158 6.84 -3.31 0.81
N GLY A 159 6.72 -2.02 0.48
CA GLY A 159 7.00 -1.51 -0.88
C GLY A 159 5.87 -1.68 -1.89
N LEU A 160 4.73 -2.22 -1.44
CA LEU A 160 3.48 -2.33 -2.20
C LEU A 160 2.55 -1.17 -1.87
N ILE A 161 1.66 -0.81 -2.79
CA ILE A 161 0.55 0.09 -2.46
C ILE A 161 -0.36 -0.67 -1.50
N ALA A 162 -0.60 -0.13 -0.29
CA ALA A 162 -1.37 -0.83 0.74
C ALA A 162 -2.23 0.12 1.57
N VAL A 163 -3.37 -0.37 2.03
CA VAL A 163 -4.35 0.36 2.85
C VAL A 163 -4.80 -0.50 4.04
N ASN A 164 -5.18 0.14 5.15
CA ASN A 164 -5.62 -0.58 6.36
C ASN A 164 -7.13 -0.54 6.56
N SER A 165 -7.84 0.28 5.78
CA SER A 165 -9.26 0.53 5.94
C SER A 165 -9.91 0.98 4.63
N PHE A 166 -11.24 0.91 4.56
CA PHE A 166 -12.01 1.45 3.45
C PHE A 166 -11.80 2.97 3.28
N ASP A 167 -11.68 3.71 4.38
CA ASP A 167 -11.40 5.15 4.34
C ASP A 167 -10.03 5.46 3.71
N ASP A 168 -9.01 4.66 4.02
CA ASP A 168 -7.69 4.80 3.40
C ASP A 168 -7.75 4.53 1.90
N PHE A 169 -8.50 3.51 1.48
CA PHE A 169 -8.72 3.23 0.06
C PHE A 169 -9.47 4.36 -0.64
N LEU A 170 -10.54 4.88 -0.05
CA LEU A 170 -11.30 6.01 -0.62
C LEU A 170 -10.42 7.26 -0.78
N LYS A 171 -9.57 7.56 0.22
CA LYS A 171 -8.62 8.67 0.14
C LYS A 171 -7.58 8.45 -0.96
N LEU A 172 -7.02 7.25 -1.05
CA LEU A 172 -6.07 6.89 -2.12
C LEU A 172 -6.72 7.02 -3.50
N PHE A 173 -7.93 6.49 -3.66
CA PHE A 173 -8.69 6.61 -4.90
C PHE A 173 -8.95 8.08 -5.26
N GLU A 174 -9.42 8.90 -4.32
CA GLU A 174 -9.63 10.33 -4.57
C GLU A 174 -8.33 11.06 -4.94
N GLN A 175 -7.20 10.68 -4.34
CA GLN A 175 -5.88 11.24 -4.67
C GLN A 175 -5.45 10.86 -6.08
N ILE A 176 -5.59 9.59 -6.46
CA ILE A 176 -5.33 9.12 -7.82
C ILE A 176 -6.22 9.87 -8.80
N MET A 177 -7.53 9.99 -8.54
CA MET A 177 -8.44 10.70 -9.44
C MET A 177 -8.14 12.20 -9.56
N LYS A 178 -7.63 12.84 -8.50
CA LYS A 178 -7.21 14.26 -8.54
C LYS A 178 -5.96 14.47 -9.37
N SER A 179 -4.98 13.57 -9.33
CA SER A 179 -3.75 13.70 -10.12
C SER A 179 -4.04 13.65 -11.62
N TYR A 180 -5.05 12.90 -12.07
CA TYR A 180 -5.52 12.94 -13.47
C TYR A 180 -6.13 14.31 -13.88
N VAL A 181 -6.59 15.12 -12.92
CA VAL A 181 -7.24 16.42 -13.19
C VAL A 181 -6.26 17.59 -13.06
N ALA A 182 -5.21 17.47 -12.24
CA ALA A 182 -4.26 18.55 -11.97
C ALA A 182 -3.14 18.72 -13.03
N LEU A 183 -3.16 17.94 -14.12
CA LEU A 183 -2.12 17.96 -15.16
C LEU A 183 -2.17 19.20 -16.08
N ASP A 184 -3.11 20.13 -15.89
CA ASP A 184 -3.34 21.25 -16.82
C ASP A 184 -2.77 22.62 -16.39
N GLU A 185 -2.02 22.72 -15.29
CA GLU A 185 -1.34 23.99 -14.91
C GLU A 185 0.16 23.77 -14.62
N ILE A 186 0.96 23.79 -15.70
CA ILE A 186 2.41 23.71 -15.65
C ILE A 186 2.99 25.10 -15.33
N SER A 187 3.80 25.20 -14.27
CA SER A 187 4.84 26.24 -14.15
C SER A 187 6.21 25.58 -13.90
N ASP A 188 7.27 26.22 -14.40
CA ASP A 188 8.62 25.65 -14.53
C ASP A 188 9.43 25.54 -13.23
N TYR A 189 8.82 25.60 -12.04
CA TYR A 189 9.54 25.55 -10.75
C TYR A 189 9.10 24.37 -9.87
N ALA A 190 9.86 23.27 -9.89
CA ALA A 190 9.72 22.20 -8.90
C ALA A 190 10.23 22.67 -7.52
N ASN A 191 9.44 22.49 -6.45
CA ASN A 191 9.76 22.97 -5.10
C ASN A 191 10.12 21.84 -4.13
N ILE A 192 9.97 20.56 -4.52
CA ILE A 192 10.21 19.38 -3.67
C ILE A 192 10.89 18.27 -4.49
N ILE A 193 11.88 17.59 -3.89
CA ILE A 193 12.45 16.34 -4.42
C ILE A 193 12.00 15.19 -3.54
N ASN A 194 11.48 14.14 -4.16
CA ASN A 194 11.10 12.91 -3.48
C ASN A 194 11.86 11.71 -4.07
N LEU A 195 12.69 11.07 -3.26
CA LEU A 195 13.44 9.87 -3.64
C LEU A 195 12.61 8.63 -3.35
N ILE A 196 12.32 7.88 -4.41
CA ILE A 196 11.56 6.63 -4.38
C ILE A 196 12.49 5.52 -4.85
N GLY A 197 12.36 4.34 -4.30
CA GLY A 197 13.11 3.19 -4.82
C GLY A 197 13.17 2.05 -3.82
N PRO A 198 13.54 0.84 -4.29
CA PRO A 198 13.51 -0.35 -3.46
C PRO A 198 14.34 -0.24 -2.18
N SER A 199 14.06 -1.09 -1.19
CA SER A 199 14.93 -1.21 -0.02
C SER A 199 16.32 -1.72 -0.44
N GLY A 200 17.38 -0.95 -0.20
CA GLY A 200 18.75 -1.29 -0.67
C GLY A 200 19.21 -0.54 -1.92
N SER A 201 18.34 0.25 -2.54
CA SER A 201 18.70 1.16 -3.67
C SER A 201 19.70 2.26 -3.32
N GLY A 202 19.95 2.50 -2.03
CA GLY A 202 20.84 3.58 -1.56
C GLY A 202 20.18 4.95 -1.44
N LYS A 203 18.85 5.05 -1.54
CA LYS A 203 18.10 6.32 -1.37
C LYS A 203 18.49 7.14 -0.14
N THR A 204 18.69 6.50 1.01
CA THR A 204 19.11 7.17 2.25
C THR A 204 20.52 7.74 2.13
N GLN A 205 21.47 6.95 1.61
CA GLN A 205 22.86 7.37 1.41
C GLN A 205 22.93 8.55 0.43
N LEU A 206 22.12 8.51 -0.64
CA LEU A 206 22.04 9.59 -1.62
C LEU A 206 21.45 10.86 -1.01
N ALA A 207 20.43 10.73 -0.16
CA ALA A 207 19.88 11.87 0.56
C ALA A 207 20.89 12.47 1.53
N ASP A 208 21.60 11.65 2.30
CA ASP A 208 22.62 12.09 3.26
C ASP A 208 23.78 12.81 2.54
N TYR A 209 24.20 12.30 1.38
CA TYR A 209 25.20 12.95 0.52
C TYR A 209 24.73 14.33 0.04
N LEU A 210 23.50 14.42 -0.49
CA LEU A 210 22.91 15.68 -0.94
C LEU A 210 22.82 16.72 0.18
N ILE A 211 22.43 16.30 1.40
CA ILE A 211 22.36 17.19 2.56
C ILE A 211 23.77 17.66 2.97
N LEU A 212 24.76 16.76 2.95
CA LEU A 212 26.13 17.09 3.34
C LEU A 212 26.79 18.09 2.38
N HIS A 213 26.62 17.91 1.07
CA HIS A 213 27.32 18.70 0.05
C HIS A 213 26.51 19.88 -0.49
N TYR A 214 25.18 19.83 -0.40
CA TYR A 214 24.26 20.84 -0.93
C TYR A 214 23.22 21.30 0.10
N GLY A 215 23.54 21.21 1.40
CA GLY A 215 22.62 21.53 2.51
C GLY A 215 22.20 23.01 2.64
N ASN A 216 22.83 23.90 1.86
CA ASN A 216 22.36 25.27 1.67
C ASN A 216 21.11 25.31 0.78
N LYS A 217 20.95 24.37 -0.16
CA LYS A 217 19.80 24.26 -1.07
C LYS A 217 18.79 23.22 -0.59
N TYR A 218 19.23 22.08 -0.05
CA TYR A 218 18.35 20.97 0.33
C TYR A 218 18.27 20.76 1.83
N GLU A 219 17.09 20.35 2.32
CA GLU A 219 16.90 19.96 3.71
C GLU A 219 15.88 18.81 3.80
N ARG A 220 16.07 17.88 4.74
CA ARG A 220 15.17 16.73 4.92
C ARG A 220 14.18 17.01 6.05
N PRO A 221 12.86 16.91 5.81
CA PRO A 221 11.87 17.16 6.85
C PRO A 221 11.92 16.08 7.93
N VAL A 222 11.56 16.47 9.15
CA VAL A 222 11.37 15.53 10.26
C VAL A 222 10.04 14.79 10.05
N SER A 223 10.09 13.47 10.07
CA SER A 223 8.92 12.59 10.04
C SER A 223 8.57 12.11 11.44
N TYR A 224 7.34 11.63 11.63
CA TYR A 224 6.85 11.08 12.89
C TYR A 224 6.75 9.57 12.77
N THR A 225 7.03 8.86 13.85
CA THR A 225 6.89 7.40 13.85
C THR A 225 6.46 6.87 15.23
N THR A 226 5.77 5.74 15.26
CA THR A 226 5.54 4.99 16.50
C THR A 226 6.72 4.09 16.87
N LYS A 227 7.67 3.90 15.94
CA LYS A 227 8.87 3.12 16.19
C LYS A 227 9.82 3.87 17.12
N VAL A 228 10.24 3.21 18.20
CA VAL A 228 11.32 3.73 19.04
C VAL A 228 12.63 3.63 18.26
N CYS A 229 13.16 4.77 17.81
CA CYS A 229 14.43 4.85 17.09
C CYS A 229 15.22 6.11 17.48
N LYS A 230 16.54 6.07 17.28
CA LYS A 230 17.46 7.20 17.56
C LYS A 230 17.91 7.88 16.27
N ASP A 231 16.99 8.08 15.33
CA ASP A 231 17.27 8.78 14.08
C ASP A 231 16.79 10.24 14.17
N LYS A 232 17.68 11.19 13.89
CA LYS A 232 17.38 12.63 13.93
C LYS A 232 16.28 13.06 12.95
N HIS A 233 16.02 12.26 11.91
CA HIS A 233 14.98 12.52 10.93
C HIS A 233 13.60 11.98 11.34
N TYR A 234 13.51 11.27 12.46
CA TYR A 234 12.26 10.73 12.99
C TYR A 234 12.01 11.20 14.42
N LYS A 235 10.79 11.67 14.67
CA LYS A 235 10.29 11.95 16.02
C LYS A 235 9.37 10.80 16.45
N THR A 236 9.78 10.06 17.48
CA THR A 236 8.94 9.00 18.07
C THR A 236 7.77 9.63 18.83
N VAL A 237 6.55 9.14 18.59
CA VAL A 237 5.30 9.53 19.26
C VAL A 237 4.50 8.28 19.65
N SER A 238 3.55 8.39 20.58
CA SER A 238 2.66 7.26 20.89
C SER A 238 1.68 6.98 19.75
N PHE A 239 1.08 5.80 19.73
CA PHE A 239 0.06 5.44 18.73
C PHE A 239 -1.17 6.36 18.82
N GLU A 240 -1.61 6.70 20.04
CA GLU A 240 -2.73 7.60 20.28
C GLU A 240 -2.43 9.01 19.78
N GLU A 241 -1.23 9.53 20.04
CA GLU A 241 -0.79 10.84 19.54
C GLU A 241 -0.74 10.83 18.01
N PHE A 242 -0.17 9.77 17.41
CA PHE A 242 -0.12 9.62 15.96
C PHE A 242 -1.52 9.65 15.33
N LYS A 243 -2.47 8.90 15.90
CA LYS A 243 -3.86 8.88 15.45
C LYS A 243 -4.56 10.22 15.61
N GLN A 244 -4.27 10.98 16.66
CA GLN A 244 -4.78 12.34 16.82
C GLN A 244 -4.20 13.30 15.76
N MET A 245 -2.91 13.18 15.45
CA MET A 245 -2.27 13.98 14.40
C MET A 245 -2.84 13.67 13.02
N GLU A 246 -3.09 12.39 12.72
CA GLU A 246 -3.77 11.95 11.50
C GLU A 246 -5.18 12.53 11.40
N LYS A 247 -6.02 12.36 12.44
CA LYS A 247 -7.40 12.88 12.48
C LYS A 247 -7.48 14.40 12.36
N SER A 248 -6.51 15.13 12.89
CA SER A 248 -6.45 16.59 12.82
C SER A 248 -5.87 17.13 11.50
N GLY A 249 -5.49 16.26 10.56
CA GLY A 249 -4.92 16.66 9.27
C GLY A 249 -3.51 17.25 9.38
N LYS A 250 -2.81 17.03 10.49
CA LYS A 250 -1.42 17.49 10.68
C LYS A 250 -0.43 16.69 9.83
N LEU A 251 -0.72 15.40 9.64
CA LEU A 251 0.09 14.50 8.82
C LEU A 251 -0.39 14.56 7.37
N LEU A 252 0.52 14.94 6.49
CA LEU A 252 0.28 15.00 5.06
C LEU A 252 0.18 13.60 4.47
N GLU A 253 1.06 12.71 4.90
CA GLU A 253 1.25 11.34 4.44
C GLU A 253 1.37 10.44 5.67
N THR A 254 0.75 9.26 5.59
CA THR A 254 0.81 8.22 6.61
C THR A 254 0.96 6.86 5.93
N THR A 255 1.94 6.08 6.37
CA THR A 255 2.19 4.72 5.91
C THR A 255 2.50 3.81 7.09
N VAL A 256 2.26 2.52 6.92
CA VAL A 256 2.50 1.50 7.93
C VAL A 256 3.52 0.51 7.39
N TYR A 257 4.63 0.36 8.13
CA TYR A 257 5.67 -0.63 7.84
C TYR A 257 5.75 -1.63 9.00
N GLY A 258 5.36 -2.87 8.73
CA GLY A 258 5.20 -3.89 9.78
C GLY A 258 4.14 -3.44 10.78
N LYS A 259 4.53 -3.29 12.05
CA LYS A 259 3.66 -2.78 13.13
C LYS A 259 3.80 -1.27 13.39
N ASP A 260 4.76 -0.63 12.75
CA ASP A 260 5.12 0.76 13.04
C ASP A 260 4.49 1.72 12.04
N TRP A 261 3.94 2.81 12.55
CA TRP A 261 3.32 3.86 11.77
C TRP A 261 4.35 4.95 11.50
N TYR A 262 4.30 5.50 10.30
CA TYR A 262 5.18 6.57 9.83
C TYR A 262 4.32 7.65 9.20
N GLY A 263 4.66 8.92 9.45
CA GLY A 263 3.92 10.00 8.83
C GLY A 263 4.70 11.29 8.71
N MET A 264 4.46 12.01 7.62
CA MET A 264 5.13 13.26 7.32
C MET A 264 4.28 14.47 7.69
N SER A 265 4.84 15.42 8.43
CA SER A 265 4.13 16.64 8.80
C SER A 265 4.17 17.69 7.69
N LYS A 266 3.00 18.20 7.30
CA LYS A 266 2.89 19.31 6.34
C LYS A 266 3.66 20.55 6.83
N LYS A 267 3.64 20.80 8.14
CA LYS A 267 4.31 21.96 8.75
C LYS A 267 5.83 21.92 8.56
N GLU A 268 6.44 20.73 8.65
CA GLU A 268 7.89 20.57 8.49
C GLU A 268 8.33 20.82 7.05
N ILE A 269 7.55 20.33 6.08
CA ILE A 269 7.79 20.64 4.65
C ILE A 269 7.68 22.15 4.40
N MET A 270 6.60 22.78 4.88
CA MET A 270 6.39 24.22 4.68
C MET A 270 7.47 25.07 5.34
N LYS A 271 8.00 24.65 6.49
CA LYS A 271 9.11 25.32 7.17
C LYS A 271 10.37 25.36 6.29
N ILE A 272 10.71 24.24 5.66
CA ILE A 272 11.87 24.16 4.75
C ILE A 272 11.67 25.09 3.55
N ILE A 273 10.49 25.05 2.93
CA ILE A 273 10.13 25.92 1.80
C ILE A 273 10.21 27.39 2.21
N SER A 274 9.68 27.77 3.38
CA SER A 274 9.72 29.15 3.87
C SER A 274 11.13 29.66 4.15
N ASN A 275 12.09 28.76 4.36
CA ASN A 275 13.50 29.09 4.52
C ASN A 275 14.25 29.18 3.17
N GLY A 276 13.53 29.11 2.04
CA GLY A 276 14.12 29.18 0.69
C GLY A 276 14.87 27.91 0.28
N LYS A 277 14.63 26.78 0.96
CA LYS A 277 15.25 25.49 0.66
C LYS A 277 14.26 24.54 0.01
N VAL A 278 14.80 23.55 -0.69
CA VAL A 278 14.06 22.46 -1.33
C VAL A 278 13.96 21.27 -0.36
N PRO A 279 12.75 20.85 0.04
CA PRO A 279 12.56 19.64 0.82
C PRO A 279 13.03 18.40 0.04
N LEU A 280 13.91 17.62 0.66
CA LEU A 280 14.38 16.33 0.16
C LEU A 280 13.70 15.22 0.96
N ILE A 281 12.73 14.57 0.33
CA ILE A 281 11.83 13.58 0.93
C ILE A 281 12.22 12.19 0.46
N LEU A 282 12.00 11.17 1.30
CA LEU A 282 12.17 9.76 0.95
C LEU A 282 10.87 9.04 1.29
N THR A 283 10.22 8.46 0.29
CA THR A 283 8.95 7.73 0.47
C THR A 283 8.89 6.48 -0.40
N ASP A 284 7.90 5.63 -0.14
CA ASP A 284 7.45 4.65 -1.14
C ASP A 284 6.53 5.31 -2.17
N ILE A 285 6.02 4.50 -3.09
CA ILE A 285 5.14 4.97 -4.14
C ILE A 285 3.82 5.55 -3.59
N CYS A 286 3.29 5.03 -2.49
CA CYS A 286 2.10 5.60 -1.84
C CYS A 286 2.37 7.03 -1.37
N GLY A 287 3.49 7.22 -0.66
CA GLY A 287 3.88 8.53 -0.18
C GLY A 287 4.13 9.50 -1.32
N ALA A 288 4.73 9.03 -2.42
CA ALA A 288 4.92 9.82 -3.63
C ALA A 288 3.60 10.28 -4.27
N ILE A 289 2.65 9.37 -4.46
CA ILE A 289 1.32 9.70 -5.00
C ILE A 289 0.64 10.74 -4.11
N ARG A 290 0.73 10.56 -2.79
CA ARG A 290 0.12 11.46 -1.80
C ARG A 290 0.78 12.84 -1.76
N LEU A 291 2.10 12.93 -1.91
CA LEU A 291 2.81 14.20 -2.02
C LEU A 291 2.43 14.92 -3.33
N SER A 292 2.39 14.19 -4.43
CA SER A 292 2.04 14.71 -5.76
C SER A 292 0.62 15.25 -5.84
N SER A 293 -0.31 14.74 -5.04
CA SER A 293 -1.67 15.29 -4.96
C SER A 293 -1.76 16.61 -4.17
N HIS A 294 -0.77 16.92 -3.34
CA HIS A 294 -0.77 18.12 -2.48
C HIS A 294 0.14 19.24 -3.00
N TYR A 295 1.17 18.86 -3.76
CA TYR A 295 2.14 19.77 -4.32
C TYR A 295 2.22 19.55 -5.82
N ALA A 296 1.77 20.54 -6.59
CA ALA A 296 1.89 20.53 -8.05
C ALA A 296 3.36 20.47 -8.52
N TYR A 297 4.27 20.93 -7.65
CA TYR A 297 5.68 21.14 -7.95
C TYR A 297 6.57 20.15 -7.18
N ILE A 298 6.41 18.87 -7.46
CA ILE A 298 7.24 17.80 -6.92
C ILE A 298 7.94 17.05 -8.05
N LYS A 299 9.17 16.62 -7.81
CA LYS A 299 9.89 15.69 -8.68
C LYS A 299 10.10 14.38 -7.95
N ASN A 300 9.43 13.35 -8.43
CA ASN A 300 9.60 11.97 -8.00
C ASN A 300 10.80 11.38 -8.75
N VAL A 301 11.86 11.06 -8.00
CA VAL A 301 13.11 10.51 -8.54
C VAL A 301 13.21 9.06 -8.13
N PHE A 302 13.16 8.15 -9.10
CA PHE A 302 13.40 6.74 -8.89
C PHE A 302 14.90 6.46 -8.76
N VAL A 303 15.32 6.01 -7.58
CA VAL A 303 16.68 5.57 -7.28
C VAL A 303 16.80 4.10 -7.65
N LYS A 304 17.38 3.85 -8.83
CA LYS A 304 17.56 2.53 -9.41
C LYS A 304 18.93 1.98 -9.07
N ARG A 305 19.00 0.71 -8.74
CA ARG A 305 20.25 -0.05 -8.57
C ARG A 305 20.05 -1.44 -9.17
N SER A 306 21.13 -2.13 -9.53
CA SER A 306 20.99 -3.49 -10.09
C SER A 306 20.28 -4.41 -9.11
N ARG A 307 19.52 -5.38 -9.64
CA ARG A 307 18.72 -6.30 -8.82
C ARG A 307 19.65 -7.12 -7.91
N GLU A 308 20.80 -7.51 -8.44
CA GLU A 308 21.84 -8.28 -7.77
C GLU A 308 22.38 -7.52 -6.55
N GLU A 309 22.76 -6.25 -6.72
CA GLU A 309 23.27 -5.43 -5.63
C GLU A 309 22.21 -5.12 -4.56
N ILE A 310 20.96 -4.92 -4.97
CA ILE A 310 19.86 -4.73 -4.01
C ILE A 310 19.68 -6.00 -3.16
N ILE A 311 19.67 -7.18 -3.79
CA ILE A 311 19.56 -8.45 -3.09
C ILE A 311 20.76 -8.62 -2.14
N MET A 312 22.00 -8.41 -2.60
CA MET A 312 23.19 -8.46 -1.74
C MET A 312 23.06 -7.49 -0.54
N SER A 313 22.64 -6.25 -0.79
CA SER A 313 22.42 -5.27 0.26
C SER A 313 21.31 -5.65 1.25
N ILE A 314 20.28 -6.38 0.82
CA ILE A 314 19.25 -6.92 1.72
C ILE A 314 19.81 -8.08 2.55
N LEU A 315 20.58 -8.97 1.92
CA LEU A 315 21.19 -10.14 2.57
C LEU A 315 22.23 -9.74 3.63
N ASP A 316 22.97 -8.66 3.40
CA ASP A 316 23.99 -8.14 4.33
C ASP A 316 23.40 -7.45 5.58
N LYS A 317 22.11 -7.12 5.58
CA LYS A 317 21.48 -6.48 6.75
C LYS A 317 21.39 -7.44 7.93
N ASP A 318 21.67 -6.90 9.11
CA ASP A 318 21.49 -7.60 10.38
C ASP A 318 20.01 -7.56 10.81
N ILE A 319 19.22 -8.42 10.17
CA ILE A 319 17.78 -8.62 10.37
C ILE A 319 17.45 -10.09 10.13
N ASP A 320 16.32 -10.55 10.64
CA ASP A 320 15.84 -11.91 10.47
C ASP A 320 15.54 -12.27 8.99
N ASN A 321 15.52 -13.58 8.72
CA ASN A 321 15.32 -14.10 7.36
C ASN A 321 13.94 -13.79 6.79
N GLU A 322 12.92 -13.64 7.64
CA GLU A 322 11.57 -13.31 7.21
C GLU A 322 11.53 -11.89 6.62
N HIS A 323 12.09 -10.91 7.33
CA HIS A 323 12.23 -9.54 6.85
C HIS A 323 13.12 -9.41 5.61
N LYS A 324 14.09 -10.30 5.39
CA LYS A 324 14.87 -10.37 4.14
C LYS A 324 14.00 -10.89 3.01
N THR A 325 13.30 -12.01 3.24
CA THR A 325 12.41 -12.66 2.27
C THR A 325 11.34 -11.69 1.78
N ASN A 326 10.65 -11.00 2.70
CA ASN A 326 9.59 -10.06 2.34
C ASN A 326 10.06 -8.90 1.46
N ARG A 327 11.28 -8.39 1.69
CA ARG A 327 11.88 -7.34 0.83
C ARG A 327 12.28 -7.86 -0.54
N ILE A 328 12.75 -9.11 -0.62
CA ILE A 328 13.10 -9.75 -1.90
C ILE A 328 11.84 -10.03 -2.72
N MET A 329 10.77 -10.48 -2.07
CA MET A 329 9.47 -10.76 -2.71
C MET A 329 8.83 -9.49 -3.30
N SER A 330 8.87 -8.38 -2.58
CA SER A 330 8.30 -7.12 -3.07
C SER A 330 9.17 -6.38 -4.08
N LEU A 331 10.45 -6.76 -4.24
CA LEU A 331 11.42 -6.07 -5.07
C LEU A 331 10.94 -5.87 -6.51
N SER A 332 10.33 -6.89 -7.13
CA SER A 332 9.82 -6.77 -8.50
C SER A 332 8.72 -5.72 -8.62
N ALA A 333 7.83 -5.63 -7.64
CA ALA A 333 6.78 -4.60 -7.60
C ALA A 333 7.38 -3.21 -7.31
N GLU A 334 8.37 -3.13 -6.41
CA GLU A 334 9.08 -1.87 -6.15
C GLU A 334 9.81 -1.34 -7.39
N PHE A 335 10.31 -2.21 -8.28
CA PHE A 335 10.89 -1.81 -9.57
C PHE A 335 9.85 -1.25 -10.55
N LYS A 336 8.63 -1.81 -10.58
CA LYS A 336 7.54 -1.27 -11.42
C LYS A 336 7.20 0.18 -11.05
N ASN A 337 7.50 0.60 -9.81
CA ASN A 337 7.26 1.98 -9.38
C ASN A 337 8.06 3.04 -10.17
N GLU A 338 9.10 2.63 -10.91
CA GLU A 338 9.86 3.48 -11.83
C GLU A 338 8.94 4.21 -12.82
N GLU A 339 7.87 3.56 -13.29
CA GLU A 339 6.94 4.11 -14.29
C GLU A 339 6.14 5.32 -13.78
N PHE A 340 6.08 5.52 -12.46
CA PHE A 340 5.37 6.64 -11.83
C PHE A 340 6.30 7.80 -11.44
N CYS A 341 7.59 7.72 -11.77
CA CYS A 341 8.57 8.72 -11.40
C CYS A 341 8.95 9.61 -12.58
N ASP A 342 9.29 10.87 -12.30
CA ASP A 342 9.65 11.88 -13.30
C ASP A 342 11.10 11.74 -13.81
N LEU A 343 11.95 11.03 -13.07
CA LEU A 343 13.36 10.85 -13.36
C LEU A 343 13.87 9.53 -12.76
N THR A 344 14.68 8.79 -13.52
CA THR A 344 15.45 7.65 -12.99
C THR A 344 16.93 8.03 -12.79
N VAL A 345 17.46 7.75 -11.61
CA VAL A 345 18.88 7.86 -11.26
C VAL A 345 19.44 6.48 -10.96
N ILE A 346 20.45 6.07 -11.72
CA ILE A 346 21.13 4.79 -11.53
C ILE A 346 22.24 5.01 -10.48
N ASN A 347 22.03 4.48 -9.27
CA ASN A 347 22.87 4.72 -8.11
C ASN A 347 24.04 3.73 -8.02
N ASN A 348 24.95 3.82 -8.98
CA ASN A 348 26.23 3.08 -8.98
C ASN A 348 27.36 3.89 -8.35
N ASP A 349 27.35 5.20 -8.58
CA ASP A 349 28.26 6.17 -7.95
C ASP A 349 27.43 7.29 -7.30
N ILE A 350 27.70 7.55 -6.02
CA ILE A 350 26.90 8.47 -5.21
C ILE A 350 27.05 9.93 -5.67
N VAL A 351 28.23 10.29 -6.18
CA VAL A 351 28.57 11.66 -6.61
C VAL A 351 27.87 11.94 -7.92
N GLU A 352 28.03 11.06 -8.91
CA GLU A 352 27.36 11.19 -10.22
C GLU A 352 25.83 11.20 -10.05
N SER A 353 25.31 10.34 -9.18
CA SER A 353 23.88 10.28 -8.87
C SER A 353 23.37 11.58 -8.26
N ALA A 354 24.09 12.15 -7.30
CA ALA A 354 23.75 13.43 -6.69
C ALA A 354 23.82 14.58 -7.70
N GLU A 355 24.87 14.64 -8.52
CA GLU A 355 25.00 15.65 -9.57
C GLU A 355 23.85 15.59 -10.59
N LYS A 356 23.43 14.39 -10.98
CA LYS A 356 22.30 14.20 -11.89
C LYS A 356 21.00 14.78 -11.30
N ILE A 357 20.74 14.55 -10.01
CA ILE A 357 19.59 15.13 -9.31
C ILE A 357 19.70 16.66 -9.31
N VAL A 358 20.85 17.21 -8.92
CA VAL A 358 21.05 18.66 -8.85
C VAL A 358 20.87 19.33 -10.21
N ARG A 359 21.41 18.75 -11.29
CA ARG A 359 21.27 19.26 -12.66
C ARG A 359 19.84 19.20 -13.17
N SER A 360 19.04 18.23 -12.74
CA SER A 360 17.63 18.14 -13.13
C SER A 360 16.73 19.20 -12.46
N PHE A 361 17.29 20.01 -11.56
CA PHE A 361 16.60 20.97 -10.69
C PHE A 361 17.13 22.41 -10.79
N ASN A 362 18.00 22.66 -11.77
CA ASN A 362 18.44 23.98 -12.21
C ASN A 362 17.93 24.19 -13.63
#